data_AF-A0A4U8UXQ5-F1
#
_entry.id   AF-A0A4U8UXQ5-F1
#
_cell.length_a   1.000
_cell.length_b   1.000
_cell.length_c   1.000
_cell.angle_alpha   90.00
_cell.angle_beta   90.00
_cell.angle_gamma   90.00
#
_symmetry.space_group_name_H-M   'P 1'
#
loop_
_entity.id
_entity.type
_entity.pdbx_description
1 polymer ?
#
loop_
_entity_poly.entity_id
_entity_poly.type
_entity_poly.pdbx_seq_one_letter_code
_entity_poly.pdbx_strand_id
1 'polypeptide(L)'
;MRVLKSERTAYQQKAVNYFRGQDLCDFLMESKNLTIPEAVRKSQDLLDGNIGHPLSGVDQIYDPKRIYQIQESEDGDVLNAGKTYCDEISAGAFNHELVQILDSIYDKILSPDRRKEED
;
A
#
# COMPACT_ATOMS: atom_id res chain seq x y z
N MET A 1 19.73 0.01 -16.28
CA MET A 1 18.41 0.31 -15.68
C MET A 1 17.35 -0.24 -16.63
N ARG A 2 16.86 -1.48 -16.44
CA ARG A 2 15.82 -2.08 -17.29
C ARG A 2 14.45 -1.67 -16.71
N VAL A 3 13.64 -1.01 -17.54
CA VAL A 3 12.34 -0.43 -17.15
C VAL A 3 11.28 -1.53 -17.11
N LEU A 4 10.65 -1.70 -15.94
CA LEU A 4 9.46 -2.56 -15.74
C LEU A 4 8.33 -1.99 -16.61
N LYS A 5 7.95 -2.73 -17.66
CA LYS A 5 6.94 -2.29 -18.62
C LYS A 5 5.53 -2.51 -18.06
N SER A 6 4.78 -1.42 -17.94
CA SER A 6 3.34 -1.49 -17.64
C SER A 6 2.55 -1.87 -18.91
N GLU A 7 2.35 -3.16 -19.16
CA GLU A 7 1.34 -3.66 -20.10
C GLU A 7 -0.08 -3.46 -19.55
N ARG A 8 -0.96 -2.89 -20.38
CA ARG A 8 -2.35 -2.59 -20.07
C ARG A 8 -3.25 -3.76 -20.52
N THR A 9 -3.61 -4.65 -19.60
CA THR A 9 -4.76 -5.55 -19.75
C THR A 9 -5.96 -4.98 -18.97
N ALA A 10 -7.17 -5.25 -19.47
CA ALA A 10 -8.45 -4.59 -19.15
C ALA A 10 -8.97 -4.72 -17.70
N TYR A 11 -8.12 -5.09 -16.74
CA TYR A 11 -8.38 -5.12 -15.29
C TYR A 11 -7.57 -4.03 -14.57
N GLN A 12 -7.60 -2.80 -15.09
CA GLN A 12 -6.84 -1.68 -14.50
C GLN A 12 -7.52 -1.12 -13.24
N GLN A 13 -7.47 -1.86 -12.14
CA GLN A 13 -7.21 -1.25 -10.83
C GLN A 13 -5.72 -1.38 -10.56
N LYS A 14 -4.96 -0.35 -10.95
CA LYS A 14 -3.56 -0.05 -10.55
C LYS A 14 -2.78 -1.20 -9.87
N ALA A 15 -2.37 -2.22 -10.63
CA ALA A 15 -1.30 -3.10 -10.18
C ALA A 15 0.03 -2.33 -10.32
N VAL A 16 0.34 -1.52 -9.31
CA VAL A 16 1.69 -0.98 -9.13
C VAL A 16 2.55 -2.16 -8.66
N ASN A 17 3.72 -2.34 -9.27
CA ASN A 17 4.72 -3.37 -8.95
C ASN A 17 4.37 -4.83 -9.31
N TYR A 18 4.45 -5.19 -10.60
CA TYR A 18 4.37 -6.58 -11.06
C TYR A 18 5.56 -7.00 -11.92
N PHE A 19 5.76 -8.31 -12.06
CA PHE A 19 6.78 -8.92 -12.91
C PHE A 19 6.24 -10.20 -13.58
N ARG A 20 6.79 -10.56 -14.74
CA ARG A 20 6.52 -11.88 -15.33
C ARG A 20 7.43 -12.92 -14.69
N GLY A 21 6.92 -14.14 -14.49
CA GLY A 21 7.73 -15.25 -13.97
C GLY A 21 9.01 -15.47 -14.79
N GLN A 22 8.90 -15.43 -16.12
CA GLN A 22 10.06 -15.56 -17.02
C GLN A 22 11.13 -14.51 -16.74
N ASP A 23 10.75 -13.24 -16.52
CA ASP A 23 11.69 -12.15 -16.23
C ASP A 23 12.43 -12.39 -14.89
N LEU A 24 11.75 -12.97 -13.90
CA LEU A 24 12.38 -13.37 -12.63
C LEU A 24 13.38 -14.50 -12.84
N CYS A 25 13.02 -15.51 -13.64
CA CYS A 25 13.91 -16.62 -13.99
C CYS A 25 15.18 -16.10 -14.68
N ASP A 26 15.00 -15.27 -15.71
CA ASP A 26 16.09 -14.69 -16.49
C ASP A 26 16.98 -13.80 -15.61
N PHE A 27 16.37 -13.00 -14.72
CA PHE A 27 17.11 -12.21 -13.74
C PHE A 27 17.95 -13.09 -12.79
N LEU A 28 17.42 -14.21 -12.30
CA LEU A 28 18.14 -15.11 -11.41
C LEU A 28 19.30 -15.83 -12.13
N MET A 29 19.09 -16.20 -13.40
CA MET A 29 20.14 -16.75 -14.24
C MET A 29 21.24 -15.71 -14.49
N GLU A 30 20.89 -14.47 -14.87
CA GLU A 30 21.85 -13.40 -15.15
C GLU A 30 22.59 -12.91 -13.90
N SER A 31 21.89 -12.75 -12.77
CA SER A 31 22.46 -12.14 -11.55
C SER A 31 23.24 -13.12 -10.68
N LYS A 32 22.83 -14.39 -10.64
CA LYS A 32 23.42 -15.42 -9.77
C LYS A 32 24.08 -16.57 -10.53
N ASN A 33 24.16 -16.50 -11.86
CA ASN A 33 24.69 -17.57 -12.72
C ASN A 33 24.06 -18.95 -12.42
N LEU A 34 22.76 -18.97 -12.13
CA LEU A 34 22.04 -20.20 -11.83
C LEU A 34 21.67 -20.95 -13.11
N THR A 35 21.63 -22.27 -13.03
CA THR A 35 21.06 -23.09 -14.10
C THR A 35 19.53 -22.96 -14.10
N ILE A 36 18.87 -23.19 -15.25
CA ILE A 36 17.40 -23.13 -15.39
C ILE A 36 16.66 -23.86 -14.23
N PRO A 37 16.97 -25.13 -13.89
CA PRO A 37 16.26 -25.82 -12.82
C PRO A 37 16.48 -25.19 -11.44
N GLU A 38 17.67 -24.64 -11.18
CA GLU A 38 17.96 -23.94 -9.92
C GLU A 38 17.26 -22.60 -9.83
N ALA A 39 17.19 -21.85 -10.94
CA ALA A 39 16.46 -20.59 -11.02
C ALA A 39 14.97 -20.81 -10.80
N VAL A 40 14.37 -21.86 -11.38
CA VAL A 40 12.97 -22.24 -11.16
C VAL A 40 12.72 -22.60 -9.69
N ARG A 41 13.58 -23.43 -9.08
CA ARG A 41 13.46 -23.76 -7.65
C ARG A 41 13.57 -22.51 -6.80
N LYS A 42 14.50 -21.62 -7.12
CA LYS A 42 14.70 -20.39 -6.37
C LYS A 42 13.52 -19.42 -6.52
N SER A 43 12.91 -19.35 -7.69
CA SER A 43 11.68 -18.59 -7.90
C SER A 43 10.52 -19.13 -7.05
N GLN A 44 10.39 -20.46 -6.92
CA GLN A 44 9.41 -21.06 -6.01
C GLN A 44 9.70 -20.67 -4.56
N ASP A 45 10.95 -20.79 -4.10
CA ASP A 45 11.34 -20.39 -2.74
C ASP A 45 10.98 -18.91 -2.43
N LEU A 46 11.10 -18.02 -3.43
CA LEU A 46 10.75 -16.60 -3.29
C LEU A 46 9.23 -16.38 -3.21
N LEU A 47 8.44 -17.15 -3.95
CA LEU A 47 6.98 -17.12 -3.83
C LEU A 47 6.50 -17.67 -2.49
N ASP A 48 7.07 -18.79 -2.03
CA ASP A 48 6.78 -19.37 -0.72
C ASP A 48 7.16 -18.41 0.43
N GLY A 49 8.18 -17.57 0.20
CA GLY A 49 8.60 -16.48 1.07
C GLY A 49 7.74 -15.21 1.01
N ASN A 50 6.56 -15.24 0.38
CA ASN A 50 5.64 -14.10 0.24
C ASN A 50 6.27 -12.84 -0.43
N ILE A 51 7.21 -13.00 -1.36
CA ILE A 51 7.75 -11.85 -2.13
C ILE A 51 6.75 -11.41 -3.21
N GLY A 52 5.84 -12.29 -3.62
CA GLY A 52 4.78 -11.94 -4.54
C GLY A 52 3.72 -13.02 -4.67
N HIS A 53 2.57 -12.65 -5.20
CA HIS A 53 1.44 -13.55 -5.43
C HIS A 53 1.02 -13.52 -6.91
N PRO A 54 0.51 -14.63 -7.45
CA PRO A 54 0.04 -14.66 -8.83
C PRO A 54 -1.20 -13.76 -8.99
N LEU A 55 -1.24 -12.95 -10.05
CA LEU A 55 -2.40 -12.12 -10.38
C LEU A 55 -3.60 -12.95 -10.91
N SER A 56 -3.34 -14.17 -11.36
CA SER A 56 -4.34 -15.07 -11.91
C SER A 56 -4.10 -16.51 -11.42
N GLY A 57 -5.15 -17.12 -10.86
CA GLY A 57 -5.11 -18.49 -10.33
C GLY A 57 -5.11 -18.54 -8.81
N VAL A 58 -5.45 -19.70 -8.26
CA VAL A 58 -5.52 -19.94 -6.80
C VAL A 58 -4.23 -20.58 -6.27
N ASP A 59 -3.44 -21.19 -7.14
CA ASP A 59 -2.27 -21.97 -6.75
C ASP A 59 -1.01 -21.11 -6.65
N GLN A 60 -0.26 -21.24 -5.56
CA GLN A 60 1.03 -20.56 -5.33
C GLN A 60 2.22 -21.23 -6.07
N ILE A 61 1.94 -22.09 -7.06
CA ILE A 61 2.96 -22.75 -7.85
C ILE A 61 3.58 -21.75 -8.83
N TYR A 62 4.90 -21.70 -8.86
CA TYR A 62 5.68 -20.90 -9.80
C TYR A 62 5.49 -21.38 -11.23
N ASP A 63 5.21 -20.45 -12.14
CA ASP A 63 5.03 -20.67 -13.56
C ASP A 63 5.66 -19.49 -14.32
N PRO A 64 6.65 -19.74 -15.19
CA PRO A 64 7.31 -18.67 -15.95
C PRO A 64 6.35 -17.88 -16.85
N LYS A 65 5.19 -18.43 -17.22
CA LYS A 65 4.22 -17.75 -18.08
C LYS A 65 3.25 -16.83 -17.30
N ARG A 66 3.24 -16.90 -15.97
CA ARG A 66 2.33 -16.11 -15.12
C ARG A 66 2.90 -14.74 -14.79
N ILE A 67 2.00 -13.83 -14.43
CA ILE A 67 2.34 -12.50 -13.92
C ILE A 67 2.13 -12.51 -12.42
N TYR A 68 3.12 -12.02 -11.69
CA TYR A 68 3.14 -11.95 -10.24
C TYR A 68 3.14 -10.49 -9.81
N GLN A 69 2.38 -10.18 -8.77
CA GLN A 69 2.43 -8.88 -8.11
C GLN A 69 3.38 -8.97 -6.92
N ILE A 70 4.28 -7.99 -6.81
CA ILE A 70 5.20 -7.89 -5.67
C ILE A 70 4.37 -7.57 -4.44
N GLN A 71 4.55 -8.37 -3.39
CA GLN A 71 4.03 -8.06 -2.07
C GLN A 71 5.04 -7.13 -1.42
N GLU A 72 4.66 -5.88 -1.21
CA GLU A 72 5.47 -4.96 -0.41
C GLU A 72 5.54 -5.53 1.01
N SER A 73 6.74 -5.92 1.43
CA SER A 73 6.98 -6.26 2.83
C SER A 73 6.68 -5.02 3.65
N GLU A 74 5.81 -5.13 4.65
CA GLU A 74 5.50 -4.04 5.61
C GLU A 74 6.74 -3.52 6.36
N ASP A 75 7.90 -4.18 6.20
CA ASP A 75 9.22 -3.74 6.69
C ASP A 75 9.76 -2.49 5.97
N GLY A 76 9.09 -2.02 4.91
CA GLY A 76 9.35 -0.71 4.32
C GLY A 76 8.67 0.40 5.11
N ASP A 77 9.35 0.90 6.15
CA ASP A 77 9.08 2.15 6.89
C ASP A 77 8.08 3.09 6.19
N VAL A 78 6.79 2.95 6.54
CA VAL A 78 5.91 4.10 6.45
C VAL A 78 6.35 5.00 7.59
N LEU A 79 7.12 6.05 7.28
CA LEU A 79 7.55 7.07 8.26
C LEU A 79 6.37 7.76 8.99
N ASN A 80 5.13 7.40 8.66
CA ASN A 80 3.88 7.84 9.25
C ASN A 80 3.06 6.72 9.92
N ALA A 81 3.55 5.47 9.99
CA ALA A 81 2.87 4.37 10.72
C ALA A 81 3.25 4.35 12.21
N GLY A 82 3.24 5.53 12.85
CA GLY A 82 2.99 5.55 14.27
C GLY A 82 1.65 4.86 14.50
N LYS A 83 1.54 3.98 15.51
CA LYS A 83 0.25 3.46 15.94
C LYS A 83 -0.67 4.65 16.18
N THR A 84 -1.58 4.94 15.26
CA THR A 84 -2.76 5.71 15.58
C THR A 84 -3.60 4.80 16.46
N TYR A 85 -3.30 4.83 17.76
CA TYR A 85 -4.30 4.59 18.80
C TYR A 85 -5.36 5.69 18.69
N CYS A 86 -6.01 5.80 17.54
CA CYS A 86 -7.31 6.43 17.49
C CYS A 86 -8.25 5.28 17.81
N ASP A 87 -8.65 5.19 19.08
CA ASP A 87 -9.91 4.54 19.42
C ASP A 87 -10.94 5.07 18.41
N GLU A 88 -11.70 4.18 17.76
CA GLU A 88 -12.70 4.55 16.76
C GLU A 88 -13.71 5.51 17.39
N ILE A 89 -13.44 6.80 17.31
CA ILE A 89 -14.36 7.84 17.76
C ILE A 89 -15.51 7.85 16.76
N SER A 90 -16.73 7.63 17.26
CA SER A 90 -17.91 7.79 16.43
C SER A 90 -17.99 9.23 15.91
N ALA A 91 -18.45 9.40 14.67
CA ALA A 91 -18.59 10.72 14.04
C ALA A 91 -19.40 11.71 14.91
N GLY A 92 -20.36 11.21 15.70
CA GLY A 92 -21.13 12.02 16.64
C GLY A 92 -20.29 12.56 17.81
N ALA A 93 -19.42 11.72 18.40
CA ALA A 93 -18.53 12.14 19.48
C ALA A 93 -17.48 13.14 18.99
N PHE A 94 -16.91 12.91 17.80
CA PHE A 94 -15.99 13.87 17.17
C PHE A 94 -16.64 15.22 16.90
N ASN A 95 -17.85 15.23 16.32
CA ASN A 95 -18.57 16.48 16.07
C ASN A 95 -18.84 17.24 17.36
N HIS A 96 -19.16 16.56 18.45
CA HIS A 96 -19.43 17.22 19.72
C HIS A 96 -18.18 17.91 20.29
N GLU A 97 -17.02 17.25 20.26
CA GLU A 97 -15.75 17.85 20.68
C GLU A 97 -15.34 19.03 19.79
N LEU A 98 -15.49 18.88 18.47
CA LEU A 98 -15.22 19.96 17.52
C LEU A 98 -16.07 21.20 17.79
N VAL A 99 -17.37 21.03 18.02
CA VAL A 99 -18.29 22.13 18.31
C VAL A 99 -17.91 22.82 19.62
N GLN A 100 -17.56 22.09 20.68
CA GLN A 100 -17.13 22.71 21.95
C GLN A 100 -15.87 23.57 21.80
N ILE A 101 -14.91 23.11 21.00
CA ILE A 101 -13.67 23.85 20.72
C ILE A 101 -14.00 25.09 19.90
N LEU A 102 -14.80 24.93 18.84
CA LEU A 102 -15.19 26.02 17.95
C LEU A 102 -16.01 27.08 18.70
N ASP A 103 -16.99 26.69 19.52
CA ASP A 103 -17.80 27.61 20.33
C ASP A 103 -16.94 28.37 21.33
N SER A 104 -16.00 27.71 22.00
CA SER A 104 -15.06 28.38 22.91
C SER A 104 -14.17 29.40 22.20
N ILE A 105 -13.79 29.13 20.94
CA ILE A 105 -13.02 30.06 20.10
C ILE A 105 -13.92 31.19 19.62
N TYR A 106 -15.14 30.88 19.18
CA TYR A 106 -16.12 31.84 18.71
C TYR A 106 -16.48 32.82 19.82
N ASP A 107 -16.76 32.33 21.03
CA ASP A 107 -17.02 33.15 22.21
C ASP A 107 -15.80 33.99 22.59
N LYS A 108 -14.57 33.45 22.53
CA LYS A 108 -13.36 34.24 22.84
C LYS A 108 -13.08 35.35 21.83
N ILE A 109 -13.37 35.13 20.55
CA ILE A 109 -13.03 36.06 19.47
C ILE A 109 -14.16 37.07 19.21
N LEU A 110 -15.43 36.67 19.32
CA LEU A 110 -16.60 37.49 18.99
C LEU A 110 -17.31 38.10 20.21
N SER A 111 -16.88 37.80 21.45
CA SER A 111 -17.45 38.43 22.66
C SER A 111 -17.20 39.94 22.86
N PRO A 112 -16.27 40.65 22.19
CA PRO A 112 -16.19 42.11 22.35
C PRO A 112 -17.26 42.86 21.54
N ASP A 113 -17.69 42.34 20.39
CA ASP A 113 -18.53 43.10 19.44
C ASP A 113 -20.04 42.88 19.61
N ARG A 114 -20.49 41.78 20.25
CA ARG A 114 -21.93 41.59 20.52
C ARG A 114 -22.50 42.46 21.65
N ARG A 115 -21.67 43.18 22.41
CA ARG A 115 -22.12 44.00 23.56
C ARG A 115 -22.37 45.48 23.22
N LYS A 116 -22.45 45.86 21.93
CA LYS A 116 -22.65 47.25 21.50
C LYS A 116 -23.89 47.50 20.64
N GLU A 117 -24.81 46.55 20.52
CA GLU A 117 -26.07 46.75 19.79
C GLU A 117 -27.29 46.46 20.68
N GLU A 118 -27.28 46.93 21.92
CA GLU A 118 -28.51 47.14 22.71
C GLU A 118 -28.33 48.39 23.58
N ASP A 119 -28.55 49.57 22.97
CA ASP A 119 -28.95 50.83 23.63
C ASP A 119 -29.99 51.51 22.73
#